data_AF-A0AAX6N3U1-F1
#
_entry.id   AF-A0AAX6N3U1-F1
#
_cell.length_a   1.000
_cell.length_b   1.000
_cell.length_c   1.000
_cell.angle_alpha   90.00
_cell.angle_beta   90.00
_cell.angle_gamma   90.00
#
_symmetry.space_group_name_H-M   'P 1'
#
loop_
_entity.id
_entity.type
_entity.pdbx_description
1 polymer ?
#
loop_
_entity_poly.entity_id
_entity_poly.type
_entity_poly.pdbx_seq_one_letter_code
_entity_poly.pdbx_strand_id
1 'polypeptide(L)'
;MDFKINFLSFYVIQVEGKEEQASKQYKHFQTLDTEEYEESSIKDFLDGEFKKIVKRKVERHPKAEQVPTKLGYFIVEPGHALDSNPNYNLFHRTRFATTKEEFEENSEQFINAYLDTAAVRGGAFLVVSAVPRKYFDHAFVFILKCDFEPKVASISDESTLIRHVEMAITTKNMKSIQYPYMPEEGMVEESELVIHQASHARYFEDFLKFIDYNEPMPEIMKTQVMDMVREHVSETFEAESVELEQFESDMELWATSEKRELQERLDTHQVMEAAAHIVEHTPDAELKMKLGETEIKGLLADFGENIHLAKVNGRYVALIEAESILFEKGASPIEFHKPGDLHGIIEKISSKKWEE
;
A
#
# COMPACT_ATOMS: atom_id res chain seq x y z
N MET A 1 -11.32 6.94 -16.34
CA MET A 1 -12.24 7.68 -15.48
C MET A 1 -12.02 9.16 -15.67
N ASP A 2 -13.12 9.88 -15.78
CA ASP A 2 -13.23 11.33 -15.92
C ASP A 2 -14.21 11.77 -14.81
N PHE A 3 -13.98 12.92 -14.19
CA PHE A 3 -14.73 13.36 -13.02
C PHE A 3 -15.46 14.67 -13.32
N LYS A 4 -16.70 14.77 -12.85
CA LYS A 4 -17.41 16.03 -12.69
C LYS A 4 -17.13 16.53 -11.29
N ILE A 5 -16.54 17.71 -11.17
CA ILE A 5 -16.31 18.35 -9.87
C ILE A 5 -17.60 18.99 -9.41
N ASN A 6 -18.05 18.65 -8.21
CA ASN A 6 -19.17 19.32 -7.55
C ASN A 6 -18.68 20.58 -6.86
N PHE A 7 -17.63 20.44 -6.05
CA PHE A 7 -17.01 21.54 -5.33
C PHE A 7 -15.50 21.35 -5.19
N LEU A 8 -14.76 22.46 -5.15
CA LEU A 8 -13.33 22.49 -4.82
C LEU A 8 -13.02 23.68 -3.92
N SER A 9 -12.43 23.45 -2.76
CA SER A 9 -11.92 24.52 -1.88
C SER A 9 -10.40 24.56 -1.93
N PHE A 10 -9.85 25.74 -2.19
CA PHE A 10 -8.42 25.99 -2.34
C PHE A 10 -7.89 26.83 -1.19
N TYR A 11 -6.90 26.28 -0.48
CA TYR A 11 -6.24 26.93 0.63
C TYR A 11 -4.73 26.99 0.41
N VAL A 12 -4.11 28.05 0.93
CA VAL A 12 -2.65 28.20 0.97
C VAL A 12 -2.21 28.17 2.42
N ILE A 13 -1.29 27.26 2.73
CA ILE A 13 -0.69 27.11 4.04
C ILE A 13 0.64 27.85 4.06
N GLN A 14 0.80 28.71 5.06
CA GLN A 14 2.01 29.47 5.34
C GLN A 14 2.56 29.03 6.69
N VAL A 15 3.85 28.71 6.71
CA VAL A 15 4.58 28.32 7.92
C VAL A 15 5.74 29.29 8.06
N GLU A 16 5.68 30.16 9.07
CA GLU A 16 6.71 31.17 9.34
C GLU A 16 7.42 30.85 10.65
N GLY A 17 8.76 30.80 10.62
CA GLY A 17 9.59 30.47 11.79
C GLY A 17 10.33 29.13 11.65
N LYS A 18 11.04 28.72 12.71
CA LYS A 18 11.76 27.44 12.77
C LYS A 18 11.12 26.53 13.81
N GLU A 19 10.85 25.28 13.43
CA GLU A 19 10.45 24.16 14.30
C GLU A 19 9.26 24.48 15.24
N GLU A 20 9.31 24.12 16.52
CA GLU A 20 8.19 24.09 17.47
C GLU A 20 7.54 25.47 17.75
N GLN A 21 8.19 26.58 17.36
CA GLN A 21 7.66 27.94 17.48
C GLN A 21 7.16 28.52 16.16
N ALA A 22 7.03 27.70 15.11
CA ALA A 22 6.54 28.17 13.83
C ALA A 22 5.06 28.60 13.91
N SER A 23 4.78 29.83 13.45
CA SER A 23 3.42 30.29 13.20
C SER A 23 2.87 29.54 11.99
N LYS A 24 1.81 28.76 12.22
CA LYS A 24 1.11 28.00 11.19
C LYS A 24 -0.21 28.70 10.91
N GLN A 25 -0.37 29.20 9.69
CA GLN A 25 -1.59 29.86 9.27
C GLN A 25 -1.99 29.36 7.88
N TYR A 26 -3.27 29.52 7.57
CA TYR A 26 -3.76 29.30 6.23
C TYR A 26 -4.55 30.50 5.75
N LYS A 27 -4.62 30.63 4.44
CA LYS A 27 -5.50 31.55 3.74
C LYS A 27 -6.39 30.74 2.82
N HIS A 28 -7.70 30.84 3.01
CA HIS A 28 -8.67 30.42 2.01
C HIS A 28 -8.63 31.40 0.84
N PHE A 29 -8.53 30.86 -0.37
CA PHE A 29 -8.52 31.68 -1.59
C PHE A 29 -9.90 31.69 -2.23
N GLN A 30 -10.46 30.51 -2.43
CA GLN A 30 -11.69 30.33 -3.16
C GLN A 30 -12.25 28.93 -2.93
N THR A 31 -13.57 28.86 -2.84
CA THR A 31 -14.32 27.64 -3.15
C THR A 31 -14.89 27.80 -4.56
N LEU A 32 -14.89 26.74 -5.35
CA LEU A 32 -15.44 26.64 -6.70
C LEU A 32 -16.61 25.66 -6.69
N ASP A 33 -17.72 25.99 -7.35
CA ASP A 33 -18.71 25.01 -7.75
C ASP A 33 -18.37 24.36 -9.11
N THR A 34 -19.29 23.56 -9.67
CA THR A 34 -19.09 22.91 -10.96
C THR A 34 -18.83 23.92 -12.09
N GLU A 35 -19.63 24.98 -12.22
CA GLU A 35 -19.52 25.91 -13.35
C GLU A 35 -18.22 26.72 -13.24
N GLU A 36 -17.94 27.23 -12.04
CA GLU A 36 -16.70 27.98 -11.77
C GLU A 36 -15.45 27.10 -11.98
N TYR A 37 -15.51 25.81 -11.65
CA TYR A 37 -14.41 24.89 -11.89
C TYR A 37 -14.16 24.64 -13.38
N GLU A 38 -15.20 24.44 -14.17
CA GLU A 38 -15.09 24.17 -15.61
C GLU A 38 -14.45 25.35 -16.37
N GLU A 39 -14.67 26.58 -15.92
CA GLU A 39 -14.07 27.80 -16.49
C GLU A 39 -12.68 28.13 -15.93
N SER A 40 -12.25 27.43 -14.87
CA SER A 40 -11.00 27.73 -14.16
C SER A 40 -9.76 27.14 -14.82
N SER A 41 -8.63 27.84 -14.69
CA SER A 41 -7.32 27.31 -15.12
C SER A 41 -6.81 26.15 -14.26
N ILE A 42 -7.41 25.88 -13.09
CA ILE A 42 -7.00 24.76 -12.22
C ILE A 42 -7.50 23.41 -12.75
N LYS A 43 -8.52 23.42 -13.60
CA LYS A 43 -9.05 22.22 -14.26
C LYS A 43 -7.98 21.43 -15.00
N ASP A 44 -7.24 22.10 -15.89
CA ASP A 44 -6.18 21.48 -16.70
C ASP A 44 -5.05 20.89 -15.83
N PHE A 45 -4.85 21.44 -14.62
CA PHE A 45 -3.88 20.95 -13.67
C PHE A 45 -4.35 19.69 -12.91
N LEU A 46 -5.64 19.58 -12.56
CA LEU A 46 -6.16 18.54 -11.67
C LEU A 46 -6.86 17.36 -12.35
N ASP A 47 -7.50 17.55 -13.52
CA ASP A 47 -8.31 16.51 -14.18
C ASP A 47 -7.51 15.21 -14.40
N GLY A 48 -6.26 15.34 -14.85
CA GLY A 48 -5.37 14.20 -15.06
C GLY A 48 -4.96 13.50 -13.76
N GLU A 49 -4.96 14.21 -12.64
CA GLU A 49 -4.49 13.72 -11.36
C GLU A 49 -5.54 12.87 -10.62
N PHE A 50 -6.82 13.24 -10.64
CA PHE A 50 -7.88 12.40 -10.03
C PHE A 50 -7.91 10.99 -10.63
N LYS A 51 -7.76 10.90 -11.96
CA LYS A 51 -7.65 9.61 -12.65
C LYS A 51 -6.42 8.80 -12.20
N LYS A 52 -5.29 9.46 -11.93
CA LYS A 52 -4.08 8.78 -11.42
C LYS A 52 -4.32 8.29 -10.00
N ILE A 53 -4.86 9.14 -9.12
CA ILE A 53 -5.14 8.83 -7.71
C ILE A 53 -5.99 7.57 -7.60
N VAL A 54 -7.13 7.54 -8.31
CA VAL A 54 -8.07 6.41 -8.28
C VAL A 54 -7.51 5.12 -8.86
N LYS A 55 -6.50 5.21 -9.73
CA LYS A 55 -5.80 4.05 -10.31
C LYS A 55 -4.56 3.62 -9.52
N ARG A 56 -4.25 4.28 -8.40
CA ARG A 56 -3.09 3.88 -7.59
C ARG A 56 -3.38 2.51 -7.00
N LYS A 57 -2.47 1.57 -7.28
CA LYS A 57 -2.48 0.28 -6.62
C LYS A 57 -2.27 0.47 -5.13
N VAL A 58 -3.12 -0.16 -4.35
CA VAL A 58 -3.04 -0.24 -2.90
C VAL A 58 -3.32 -1.69 -2.53
N GLU A 59 -2.55 -2.21 -1.57
CA GLU A 59 -2.71 -3.57 -1.07
C GLU A 59 -3.39 -3.50 0.29
N ARG A 60 -4.29 -4.45 0.56
CA ARG A 60 -4.99 -4.52 1.85
C ARG A 60 -3.99 -4.74 2.99
N HIS A 61 -2.97 -5.56 2.76
CA HIS A 61 -1.81 -5.72 3.62
C HIS A 61 -0.55 -5.21 2.89
N PRO A 62 0.14 -4.18 3.40
CA PRO A 62 1.28 -3.62 2.69
C PRO A 62 2.50 -4.56 2.73
N LYS A 63 3.35 -4.50 1.70
CA LYS A 63 4.59 -5.29 1.64
C LYS A 63 5.66 -4.89 2.67
N ALA A 64 5.49 -3.73 3.29
CA ALA A 64 6.38 -3.19 4.31
C ALA A 64 5.63 -2.13 5.15
N GLU A 65 6.15 -1.79 6.33
CA GLU A 65 5.57 -0.74 7.19
C GLU A 65 5.53 0.64 6.48
N GLN A 66 6.59 0.95 5.73
CA GLN A 66 6.71 2.20 4.98
C GLN A 66 6.45 1.99 3.49
N VAL A 67 5.17 2.02 3.11
CA VAL A 67 4.74 2.06 1.70
C VAL A 67 4.15 3.43 1.35
N PRO A 68 4.28 3.89 0.09
CA PRO A 68 3.78 5.21 -0.30
C PRO A 68 2.25 5.28 -0.38
N THR A 69 1.58 4.18 -0.70
CA THR A 69 0.11 4.10 -0.74
C THR A 69 -0.36 3.11 0.32
N LYS A 70 -1.26 3.55 1.20
CA LYS A 70 -1.86 2.73 2.25
C LYS A 70 -3.38 2.75 2.15
N LEU A 71 -4.00 1.62 2.50
CA LEU A 71 -5.45 1.51 2.69
C LEU A 71 -5.72 1.68 4.19
N GLY A 72 -6.46 2.72 4.54
CA GLY A 72 -6.89 2.96 5.92
C GLY A 72 -8.36 2.62 6.10
N TYR A 73 -8.74 2.19 7.29
CA TYR A 73 -10.13 1.96 7.69
C TYR A 73 -10.51 2.82 8.89
N PHE A 74 -11.75 3.27 8.91
CA PHE A 74 -12.27 4.02 10.06
C PHE A 74 -12.41 3.10 11.27
N ILE A 75 -11.83 3.51 12.41
CA ILE A 75 -11.98 2.78 13.67
C ILE A 75 -13.43 2.91 14.14
N VAL A 76 -14.10 1.78 14.35
CA VAL A 76 -15.49 1.72 14.83
C VAL A 76 -15.51 1.16 16.25
N GLU A 77 -16.26 1.80 17.13
CA GLU A 77 -16.43 1.29 18.50
C GLU A 77 -17.22 -0.03 18.49
N PRO A 78 -16.86 -1.04 19.31
CA PRO A 78 -17.57 -2.32 19.32
C PRO A 78 -19.09 -2.17 19.52
N GLY A 79 -19.88 -2.66 18.57
CA GLY A 79 -21.35 -2.57 18.59
C GLY A 79 -21.94 -1.27 18.04
N HIS A 80 -21.10 -0.34 17.56
CA HIS A 80 -21.52 0.89 16.90
C HIS A 80 -21.36 0.82 15.37
N ALA A 81 -21.95 1.78 14.66
CA ALA A 81 -21.80 1.92 13.21
C ALA A 81 -20.69 2.94 12.87
N LEU A 82 -20.39 3.11 11.57
CA LEU A 82 -19.35 4.04 11.09
C LEU A 82 -19.54 5.49 11.58
N ASP A 83 -20.77 5.88 11.90
CA ASP A 83 -21.11 7.19 12.42
C ASP A 83 -20.57 7.45 13.84
N SER A 84 -20.04 6.44 14.54
CA SER A 84 -19.25 6.64 15.76
C SER A 84 -17.89 7.29 15.49
N ASN A 85 -17.39 7.21 14.25
CA ASN A 85 -16.07 7.69 13.87
C ASN A 85 -16.10 9.18 13.45
N PRO A 86 -15.38 10.08 14.14
CA PRO A 86 -15.38 11.51 13.79
C PRO A 86 -14.80 11.82 12.41
N ASN A 87 -13.76 11.09 11.98
CA ASN A 87 -13.17 11.26 10.66
C ASN A 87 -14.16 10.84 9.57
N TYR A 88 -14.83 9.69 9.73
CA TYR A 88 -15.89 9.24 8.81
C TYR A 88 -16.99 10.28 8.68
N ASN A 89 -17.50 10.80 9.79
CA ASN A 89 -18.56 11.82 9.80
C ASN A 89 -18.16 13.07 9.03
N LEU A 90 -16.92 13.53 9.18
CA LEU A 90 -16.42 14.68 8.44
C LEU A 90 -16.36 14.40 6.94
N PHE A 91 -15.73 13.30 6.53
CA PHE A 91 -15.68 12.88 5.13
C PHE A 91 -17.07 12.68 4.51
N HIS A 92 -17.98 12.05 5.23
CA HIS A 92 -19.34 11.79 4.79
C HIS A 92 -20.12 13.10 4.59
N ARG A 93 -20.06 14.04 5.54
CA ARG A 93 -20.69 15.37 5.39
C ARG A 93 -20.09 16.15 4.21
N THR A 94 -18.77 16.18 4.08
CA THR A 94 -18.11 16.85 2.93
C THR A 94 -18.52 16.24 1.60
N ARG A 95 -18.62 14.91 1.52
CA ARG A 95 -19.00 14.18 0.30
C ARG A 95 -20.39 14.55 -0.19
N PHE A 96 -21.33 14.71 0.73
CA PHE A 96 -22.73 14.98 0.45
C PHE A 96 -23.13 16.44 0.65
N ALA A 97 -22.17 17.35 0.82
CA ALA A 97 -22.43 18.77 0.89
C ALA A 97 -23.18 19.23 -0.37
N THR A 98 -24.21 20.05 -0.17
CA THR A 98 -25.12 20.50 -1.25
C THR A 98 -24.91 21.95 -1.63
N THR A 99 -24.29 22.74 -0.76
CA THR A 99 -23.96 24.13 -1.02
C THR A 99 -22.47 24.39 -0.89
N LYS A 100 -22.04 25.49 -1.50
CA LYS A 100 -20.67 25.97 -1.47
C LYS A 100 -20.21 26.29 -0.06
N GLU A 101 -21.08 26.91 0.74
CA GLU A 101 -20.81 27.30 2.12
C GLU A 101 -20.67 26.08 3.04
N GLU A 102 -21.55 25.08 2.90
CA GLU A 102 -21.46 23.83 3.65
C GLU A 102 -20.18 23.06 3.32
N PHE A 103 -19.84 23.00 2.03
CA PHE A 103 -18.61 22.33 1.59
C PHE A 103 -17.37 23.05 2.13
N GLU A 104 -17.37 24.38 2.13
CA GLU A 104 -16.28 25.21 2.67
C GLU A 104 -16.11 25.01 4.18
N GLU A 105 -17.18 25.08 4.97
CA GLU A 105 -17.14 24.88 6.43
C GLU A 105 -16.59 23.48 6.80
N ASN A 106 -17.00 22.46 6.06
CA ASN A 106 -16.45 21.12 6.24
C ASN A 106 -14.98 21.04 5.80
N SER A 107 -14.61 21.73 4.72
CA SER A 107 -13.23 21.76 4.22
C SER A 107 -12.27 22.46 5.20
N GLU A 108 -12.76 23.49 5.91
CA GLU A 108 -12.00 24.17 6.97
C GLU A 108 -11.63 23.24 8.13
N GLN A 109 -12.49 22.28 8.47
CA GLN A 109 -12.19 21.30 9.51
C GLN A 109 -11.01 20.40 9.11
N PHE A 110 -10.88 20.04 7.84
CA PHE A 110 -9.72 19.26 7.37
C PHE A 110 -8.43 20.07 7.44
N ILE A 111 -8.42 21.32 7.00
CA ILE A 111 -7.19 22.12 7.07
C ILE A 111 -6.79 22.42 8.52
N ASN A 112 -7.73 22.71 9.41
CA ASN A 112 -7.44 22.89 10.83
C ASN A 112 -6.81 21.61 11.44
N ALA A 113 -7.41 20.44 11.17
CA ALA A 113 -6.84 19.17 11.61
C ALA A 113 -5.44 18.91 11.03
N TYR A 114 -5.18 19.32 9.77
CA TYR A 114 -3.84 19.23 9.19
C TYR A 114 -2.85 20.17 9.89
N LEU A 115 -3.24 21.39 10.24
CA LEU A 115 -2.37 22.37 10.91
C LEU A 115 -2.01 21.97 12.35
N ASP A 116 -2.88 21.19 13.00
CA ASP A 116 -2.63 20.63 14.33
C ASP A 116 -1.59 19.49 14.34
N THR A 117 -1.19 18.98 13.17
CA THR A 117 -0.15 17.95 13.09
C THR A 117 1.24 18.49 13.44
N ALA A 118 2.15 17.61 13.86
CA ALA A 118 3.51 18.00 14.25
C ALA A 118 4.34 18.51 13.06
N ALA A 119 4.15 17.91 11.88
CA ALA A 119 5.03 18.09 10.74
C ALA A 119 4.41 18.92 9.59
N VAL A 120 3.72 20.01 9.92
CA VAL A 120 3.07 20.89 8.91
C VAL A 120 4.10 21.49 7.96
N ARG A 121 3.79 21.45 6.66
CA ARG A 121 4.58 22.11 5.62
C ARG A 121 3.71 23.07 4.83
N GLY A 122 4.26 24.23 4.49
CA GLY A 122 3.63 25.18 3.57
C GLY A 122 3.32 24.56 2.21
N GLY A 123 2.42 25.18 1.45
CA GLY A 123 1.94 24.66 0.18
C GLY A 123 0.47 24.95 -0.08
N ALA A 124 -0.08 24.33 -1.11
CA ALA A 124 -1.51 24.32 -1.37
C ALA A 124 -2.17 23.10 -0.72
N PHE A 125 -3.35 23.30 -0.14
CA PHE A 125 -4.22 22.28 0.40
C PHE A 125 -5.57 22.41 -0.29
N LEU A 126 -6.04 21.32 -0.91
CA LEU A 126 -7.27 21.31 -1.67
C LEU A 126 -8.20 20.23 -1.16
N VAL A 127 -9.48 20.56 -1.03
CA VAL A 127 -10.54 19.59 -0.76
C VAL A 127 -11.48 19.60 -1.96
N VAL A 128 -11.79 18.44 -2.50
CA VAL A 128 -12.55 18.31 -3.77
C VAL A 128 -13.65 17.28 -3.59
N SER A 129 -14.91 17.65 -3.88
CA SER A 129 -16.00 16.70 -4.08
C SER A 129 -16.21 16.47 -5.57
N ALA A 130 -16.23 15.21 -5.99
CA ALA A 130 -16.32 14.85 -7.40
C ALA A 130 -17.11 13.57 -7.63
N VAL A 131 -17.79 13.46 -8.77
CA VAL A 131 -18.53 12.27 -9.20
C VAL A 131 -17.95 11.77 -10.52
N PRO A 132 -17.67 10.47 -10.71
CA PRO A 132 -17.27 9.93 -11.99
C PRO A 132 -18.33 10.24 -13.06
N ARG A 133 -17.93 10.81 -14.22
CA ARG A 133 -18.88 11.14 -15.30
C ARG A 133 -19.50 9.92 -15.97
N LYS A 134 -18.86 8.77 -15.80
CA LYS A 134 -19.22 7.50 -16.43
C LYS A 134 -19.22 6.44 -15.33
N TYR A 135 -19.94 5.35 -15.55
CA TYR A 135 -19.96 4.14 -14.74
C TYR A 135 -20.94 4.14 -13.56
N PHE A 136 -20.96 5.14 -12.67
CA PHE A 136 -21.85 5.17 -11.49
C PHE A 136 -21.88 6.55 -10.79
N ASP A 137 -22.93 6.82 -10.00
CA ASP A 137 -23.22 8.14 -9.42
C ASP A 137 -22.67 8.38 -8.01
N HIS A 138 -21.72 7.55 -7.55
CA HIS A 138 -21.12 7.74 -6.22
C HIS A 138 -20.17 8.93 -6.22
N ALA A 139 -20.38 9.86 -5.29
CA ALA A 139 -19.46 10.96 -5.04
C ALA A 139 -18.18 10.47 -4.34
N PHE A 140 -17.10 11.21 -4.50
CA PHE A 140 -15.82 11.02 -3.83
C PHE A 140 -15.35 12.35 -3.26
N VAL A 141 -14.60 12.28 -2.16
CA VAL A 141 -13.82 13.37 -1.61
C VAL A 141 -12.35 13.08 -1.84
N PHE A 142 -11.67 14.02 -2.48
CA PHE A 142 -10.23 14.03 -2.60
C PHE A 142 -9.65 15.14 -1.73
N ILE A 143 -8.63 14.82 -0.94
CA ILE A 143 -7.82 15.82 -0.24
C ILE A 143 -6.44 15.81 -0.87
N LEU A 144 -5.98 16.96 -1.36
CA LEU A 144 -4.70 17.08 -2.04
C LEU A 144 -3.79 18.04 -1.29
N LYS A 145 -2.53 17.65 -1.12
CA LYS A 145 -1.49 18.51 -0.57
C LYS A 145 -0.34 18.63 -1.56
N CYS A 146 -0.13 19.86 -2.04
CA CYS A 146 0.94 20.20 -2.98
C CYS A 146 1.97 21.09 -2.29
N ASP A 147 3.25 20.72 -2.38
CA ASP A 147 4.35 21.58 -1.91
C ASP A 147 4.59 22.71 -2.93
N PHE A 148 5.00 23.89 -2.45
CA PHE A 148 5.42 24.97 -3.35
C PHE A 148 6.87 24.76 -3.83
N GLU A 149 7.09 24.95 -5.12
CA GLU A 149 8.41 25.05 -5.70
C GLU A 149 8.77 26.54 -5.90
N PRO A 150 9.86 27.04 -5.30
CA PRO A 150 10.27 28.43 -5.45
C PRO A 150 10.96 28.69 -6.79
N LYS A 151 10.85 29.93 -7.29
CA LYS A 151 11.61 30.43 -8.46
C LYS A 151 11.38 29.62 -9.75
N VAL A 152 10.14 29.24 -10.03
CA VAL A 152 9.78 28.53 -11.26
C VAL A 152 9.59 29.54 -12.39
N ALA A 153 10.25 29.30 -13.52
CA ALA A 153 10.03 30.04 -14.76
C ALA A 153 9.10 29.21 -15.66
N SER A 154 7.93 29.74 -16.01
CA SER A 154 7.04 29.11 -16.98
C SER A 154 7.09 29.85 -18.32
N ILE A 155 7.03 29.11 -19.43
CA ILE A 155 6.92 29.70 -20.77
C ILE A 155 5.43 29.93 -21.03
N SER A 156 5.01 31.19 -21.16
CA SER A 156 3.59 31.55 -21.36
C SER A 156 3.20 31.62 -22.83
N ASP A 157 3.77 32.55 -23.60
CA ASP A 157 3.45 32.75 -25.01
C ASP A 157 4.68 33.28 -25.79
N GLU A 158 4.61 33.27 -27.13
CA GLU A 158 5.72 33.72 -28.01
C GLU A 158 6.11 35.21 -27.78
N SER A 159 5.22 36.00 -27.15
CA SER A 159 5.44 37.43 -26.90
C SER A 159 6.07 37.73 -25.53
N THR A 160 5.85 36.85 -24.57
CA THR A 160 6.35 36.89 -23.19
C THR A 160 7.03 35.55 -22.91
N LEU A 161 8.18 35.35 -23.55
CA LEU A 161 8.97 34.10 -23.53
C LEU A 161 9.09 33.42 -22.16
N ILE A 162 9.13 34.19 -21.07
CA ILE A 162 9.26 33.68 -19.70
C ILE A 162 8.38 34.51 -18.74
N ARG A 163 7.46 33.84 -18.03
CA ARG A 163 6.76 34.35 -16.85
C ARG A 163 7.46 33.85 -15.60
N HIS A 164 7.94 34.78 -14.77
CA HIS A 164 8.43 34.44 -13.44
C HIS A 164 7.25 34.18 -12.51
N VAL A 165 7.16 32.95 -12.00
CA VAL A 165 6.18 32.56 -10.99
C VAL A 165 6.93 32.42 -9.68
N GLU A 166 6.58 33.28 -8.71
CA GLU A 166 7.27 33.32 -7.41
C GLU A 166 7.13 31.99 -6.67
N MET A 167 5.94 31.38 -6.72
CA MET A 167 5.63 30.06 -6.17
C MET A 167 4.72 29.28 -7.11
N ALA A 168 5.11 28.06 -7.48
CA ALA A 168 4.30 27.15 -8.30
C ALA A 168 3.93 25.88 -7.51
N ILE A 169 2.76 25.31 -7.81
CA ILE A 169 2.35 24.00 -7.31
C ILE A 169 2.75 22.92 -8.32
N THR A 170 3.20 21.77 -7.83
CA THR A 170 3.65 20.64 -8.64
C THR A 170 2.86 19.37 -8.29
N THR A 171 2.63 18.52 -9.29
CA THR A 171 2.01 17.20 -9.09
C THR A 171 3.04 16.12 -8.71
N LYS A 172 4.34 16.38 -8.90
CA LYS A 172 5.41 15.37 -8.76
C LYS A 172 5.46 14.70 -7.39
N ASN A 173 5.18 15.44 -6.32
CA ASN A 173 5.16 14.98 -4.93
C ASN A 173 3.81 15.22 -4.26
N MET A 174 2.74 15.30 -5.07
CA MET A 174 1.41 15.56 -4.56
C MET A 174 0.95 14.38 -3.70
N LYS A 175 0.62 14.71 -2.46
CA LYS A 175 0.02 13.77 -1.52
C LYS A 175 -1.48 13.84 -1.70
N SER A 176 -2.15 12.69 -1.61
CA SER A 176 -3.59 12.63 -1.82
C SER A 176 -4.27 11.69 -0.84
N ILE A 177 -5.51 12.00 -0.51
CA ILE A 177 -6.48 11.09 0.10
C ILE A 177 -7.61 10.92 -0.89
N GLN A 178 -8.12 9.70 -1.02
CA GLN A 178 -9.35 9.37 -1.72
C GLN A 178 -10.30 8.69 -0.75
N TYR A 179 -11.52 9.22 -0.64
CA TYR A 179 -12.63 8.61 0.08
C TYR A 179 -13.91 8.67 -0.76
N PRO A 180 -14.73 7.60 -0.82
CA PRO A 180 -14.44 6.25 -0.33
C PRO A 180 -13.37 5.54 -1.18
N TYR A 181 -12.82 4.44 -0.68
CA TYR A 181 -11.99 3.55 -1.48
C TYR A 181 -12.83 2.92 -2.60
N MET A 182 -12.23 2.76 -3.78
CA MET A 182 -12.85 2.14 -4.95
C MET A 182 -11.99 0.94 -5.37
N PRO A 183 -12.27 -0.28 -4.87
CA PRO A 183 -11.50 -1.47 -5.22
C PRO A 183 -11.55 -1.76 -6.72
N GLU A 184 -12.74 -1.66 -7.29
CA GLU A 184 -13.03 -1.88 -8.71
C GLU A 184 -13.97 -0.80 -9.24
N GLU A 185 -13.92 -0.53 -10.56
CA GLU A 185 -14.82 0.45 -11.18
C GLU A 185 -16.28 0.04 -10.96
N GLY A 186 -17.03 0.80 -10.15
CA GLY A 186 -18.42 0.52 -9.78
C GLY A 186 -18.63 0.08 -8.34
N MET A 187 -17.56 -0.22 -7.60
CA MET A 187 -17.62 -0.61 -6.19
C MET A 187 -17.01 0.46 -5.31
N VAL A 188 -17.64 0.73 -4.16
CA VAL A 188 -17.13 1.68 -3.16
C VAL A 188 -17.15 1.03 -1.78
N GLU A 189 -16.07 1.21 -1.03
CA GLU A 189 -15.94 0.77 0.35
C GLU A 189 -16.05 1.98 1.28
N GLU A 190 -17.23 2.16 1.87
CA GLU A 190 -17.55 3.32 2.72
C GLU A 190 -16.77 3.35 4.04
N SER A 191 -16.28 2.19 4.49
CA SER A 191 -15.46 2.08 5.70
C SER A 191 -13.97 2.37 5.45
N GLU A 192 -13.57 2.61 4.20
CA GLU A 192 -12.17 2.63 3.80
C GLU A 192 -11.79 3.88 3.00
N LEU A 193 -10.53 4.27 3.11
CA LEU A 193 -9.94 5.34 2.32
C LEU A 193 -8.51 5.01 1.88
N VAL A 194 -8.07 5.65 0.81
CA VAL A 194 -6.71 5.48 0.29
C VAL A 194 -5.91 6.73 0.57
N ILE A 195 -4.75 6.55 1.22
CA ILE A 195 -3.76 7.61 1.41
C ILE A 195 -2.58 7.33 0.51
N HIS A 196 -2.09 8.38 -0.15
CA HIS A 196 -0.83 8.36 -0.84
C HIS A 196 0.06 9.51 -0.40
N GLN A 197 1.25 9.17 0.09
CA GLN A 197 2.29 10.10 0.49
C GLN A 197 3.68 9.49 0.27
N ALA A 198 4.75 10.28 0.40
CA ALA A 198 6.10 9.72 0.39
C ALA A 198 6.27 8.75 1.58
N SER A 199 6.98 7.64 1.42
CA SER A 199 7.10 6.58 2.43
C SER A 199 7.62 7.03 3.81
N HIS A 200 8.45 8.08 3.85
CA HIS A 200 8.97 8.65 5.09
C HIS A 200 8.07 9.73 5.73
N ALA A 201 7.00 10.10 5.05
CA ALA A 201 6.07 11.11 5.50
C ALA A 201 4.87 10.46 6.17
N ARG A 202 4.56 10.85 7.41
CA ARG A 202 3.35 10.41 8.15
C ARG A 202 2.28 11.51 8.24
N TYR A 203 2.35 12.55 7.40
CA TYR A 203 1.48 13.72 7.51
C TYR A 203 -0.01 13.39 7.53
N PHE A 204 -0.44 12.51 6.62
CA PHE A 204 -1.85 12.13 6.53
C PHE A 204 -2.26 11.06 7.53
N GLU A 205 -1.29 10.29 8.05
CA GLU A 205 -1.52 9.33 9.13
C GLU A 205 -1.76 10.09 10.46
N ASP A 206 -0.97 11.14 10.74
CA ASP A 206 -1.13 11.98 11.93
C ASP A 206 -2.39 12.87 11.89
N PHE A 207 -2.81 13.24 10.67
CA PHE A 207 -4.00 14.04 10.38
C PHE A 207 -5.31 13.28 10.66
N LEU A 208 -5.32 11.95 10.50
CA LEU A 208 -6.51 11.09 10.60
C LEU A 208 -6.44 10.21 11.84
N LYS A 209 -6.65 10.83 13.01
CA LYS A 209 -6.47 10.18 14.33
C LYS A 209 -7.31 8.92 14.56
N PHE A 210 -8.47 8.80 13.92
CA PHE A 210 -9.38 7.67 14.09
C PHE A 210 -9.38 6.73 12.87
N ILE A 211 -8.23 6.59 12.21
CA ILE A 211 -8.02 5.67 11.11
C ILE A 211 -6.88 4.75 11.46
N ASP A 212 -7.07 3.47 11.16
CA ASP A 212 -6.09 2.43 11.40
C ASP A 212 -5.76 1.72 10.09
N TYR A 213 -4.65 0.97 10.09
CA TYR A 213 -4.07 0.36 8.91
C TYR A 213 -3.74 -1.09 9.21
N ASN A 214 -3.98 -1.96 8.24
CA ASN A 214 -3.65 -3.36 8.43
C ASN A 214 -2.14 -3.56 8.56
N GLU A 215 -1.78 -4.58 9.33
CA GLU A 215 -0.41 -4.98 9.52
C GLU A 215 0.25 -5.37 8.18
N PRO A 216 1.54 -5.07 8.00
CA PRO A 216 2.28 -5.53 6.83
C PRO A 216 2.29 -7.05 6.73
N MET A 217 2.21 -7.56 5.50
CA MET A 217 2.23 -9.00 5.28
C MET A 217 3.42 -9.72 5.91
N PRO A 218 4.67 -9.19 5.87
CA PRO A 218 5.79 -9.83 6.54
C PRO A 218 5.62 -10.01 8.06
N GLU A 219 4.92 -9.09 8.73
CA GLU A 219 4.67 -9.19 10.17
C GLU A 219 3.57 -10.22 10.46
N ILE A 220 2.51 -10.24 9.66
CA ILE A 220 1.46 -11.28 9.77
C ILE A 220 2.05 -12.67 9.57
N MET A 221 2.87 -12.85 8.52
CA MET A 221 3.55 -14.13 8.26
C MET A 221 4.46 -14.52 9.42
N LYS A 222 5.16 -13.55 10.00
CA LYS A 222 6.02 -13.78 11.17
C LYS A 222 5.19 -14.27 12.35
N THR A 223 4.14 -13.55 12.74
CA THR A 223 3.27 -13.92 13.88
C THR A 223 2.67 -15.32 13.69
N GLN A 224 2.13 -15.62 12.50
CA GLN A 224 1.51 -16.94 12.23
C GLN A 224 2.51 -18.09 12.25
N VAL A 225 3.72 -17.91 11.70
CA VAL A 225 4.79 -18.92 11.80
C VAL A 225 5.18 -19.13 13.26
N MET A 226 5.30 -18.06 14.05
CA MET A 226 5.65 -18.15 15.47
C MET A 226 4.58 -18.89 16.27
N ASP A 227 3.30 -18.61 16.01
CA ASP A 227 2.19 -19.23 16.73
C ASP A 227 2.09 -20.73 16.42
N MET A 228 2.18 -21.14 15.15
CA MET A 228 2.21 -22.56 14.77
C MET A 228 3.42 -23.28 15.38
N VAL A 229 4.60 -22.67 15.32
CA VAL A 229 5.81 -23.26 15.88
C VAL A 229 5.67 -23.44 17.39
N ARG A 230 5.10 -22.46 18.11
CA ARG A 230 4.81 -22.56 19.54
C ARG A 230 3.81 -23.66 19.85
N GLU A 231 2.75 -23.79 19.06
CA GLU A 231 1.76 -24.86 19.22
C GLU A 231 2.44 -26.24 19.10
N HIS A 232 3.20 -26.48 18.02
CA HIS A 232 3.90 -27.74 17.83
C HIS A 232 4.93 -28.04 18.93
N VAL A 233 5.63 -27.01 19.39
CA VAL A 233 6.62 -27.12 20.47
C VAL A 233 5.94 -27.45 21.81
N SER A 234 4.78 -26.87 22.08
CA SER A 234 4.00 -27.17 23.29
C SER A 234 3.50 -28.62 23.35
N GLU A 235 3.31 -29.24 22.18
CA GLU A 235 2.96 -30.66 22.07
C GLU A 235 4.18 -31.60 22.17
N THR A 236 5.36 -31.12 21.76
CA THR A 236 6.57 -31.93 21.61
C THR A 236 7.46 -31.89 22.86
N PHE A 237 7.53 -30.75 23.53
CA PHE A 237 8.42 -30.53 24.67
C PHE A 237 7.66 -30.52 25.99
N GLU A 238 8.29 -31.03 27.05
CA GLU A 238 7.77 -30.87 28.41
C GLU A 238 7.84 -29.39 28.82
N ALA A 239 6.81 -28.93 29.54
CA ALA A 239 6.73 -27.58 30.07
C ALA A 239 7.94 -27.27 30.99
N GLU A 240 8.51 -26.06 30.86
CA GLU A 240 9.68 -25.59 31.61
C GLU A 240 10.98 -26.39 31.38
N SER A 241 11.11 -27.09 30.25
CA SER A 241 12.37 -27.73 29.87
C SER A 241 13.41 -26.70 29.39
N VAL A 242 14.69 -26.97 29.66
CA VAL A 242 15.82 -26.15 29.17
C VAL A 242 15.85 -26.11 27.63
N GLU A 243 15.36 -27.18 26.99
CA GLU A 243 15.25 -27.30 25.54
C GLU A 243 14.17 -26.35 24.98
N LEU A 244 13.05 -26.19 25.69
CA LEU A 244 12.01 -25.21 25.37
C LEU A 244 12.50 -23.77 25.51
N GLU A 245 13.17 -23.44 26.62
CA GLU A 245 13.74 -22.09 26.82
C GLU A 245 14.77 -21.73 25.74
N GLN A 246 15.63 -22.67 25.39
CA GLN A 246 16.63 -22.48 24.33
C GLN A 246 15.96 -22.34 22.96
N PHE A 247 14.91 -23.12 22.71
CA PHE A 247 14.11 -23.02 21.49
C PHE A 247 13.43 -21.65 21.35
N GLU A 248 12.77 -21.16 22.40
CA GLU A 248 12.12 -19.85 22.41
C GLU A 248 13.13 -18.71 22.16
N SER A 249 14.32 -18.80 22.78
CA SER A 249 15.40 -17.83 22.57
C SER A 249 15.93 -17.84 21.12
N ASP A 250 16.16 -19.02 20.53
CA ASP A 250 16.56 -19.15 19.13
C ASP A 250 15.49 -18.60 18.18
N MET A 251 14.22 -18.77 18.53
CA MET A 251 13.09 -18.29 17.75
C MET A 251 12.95 -16.75 17.81
N GLU A 252 13.18 -16.12 18.95
CA GLU A 252 13.26 -14.65 19.08
C GLU A 252 14.43 -14.05 18.30
N LEU A 253 15.58 -14.74 18.30
CA LEU A 253 16.74 -14.38 17.49
C LEU A 253 16.45 -14.52 16.00
N TRP A 254 15.75 -15.58 15.59
CA TRP A 254 15.31 -15.75 14.20
C TRP A 254 14.33 -14.65 13.76
N ALA A 255 13.37 -14.30 14.62
CA ALA A 255 12.36 -13.26 14.40
C ALA A 255 12.96 -11.85 14.17
N THR A 256 14.21 -11.63 14.60
CA THR A 256 14.93 -10.36 14.51
C THR A 256 16.10 -10.40 13.51
N SER A 257 16.41 -11.56 12.93
CA SER A 257 17.52 -11.71 11.99
C SER A 257 17.19 -11.13 10.60
N GLU A 258 18.09 -10.30 10.08
CA GLU A 258 18.02 -9.77 8.70
C GLU A 258 18.33 -10.84 7.64
N LYS A 259 19.10 -11.88 8.00
CA LYS A 259 19.41 -13.02 7.12
C LYS A 259 18.54 -14.19 7.50
N ARG A 260 17.66 -14.59 6.57
CA ARG A 260 16.81 -15.77 6.72
C ARG A 260 17.50 -16.96 6.05
N GLU A 261 17.75 -18.00 6.83
CA GLU A 261 18.23 -19.30 6.36
C GLU A 261 17.16 -20.37 6.64
N LEU A 262 17.14 -21.42 5.81
CA LEU A 262 16.22 -22.54 6.02
C LEU A 262 16.58 -23.27 7.32
N GLN A 263 15.61 -23.39 8.23
CA GLN A 263 15.83 -23.93 9.57
C GLN A 263 15.66 -25.46 9.67
N GLU A 264 15.09 -26.12 8.65
CA GLU A 264 14.82 -27.58 8.62
C GLU A 264 14.07 -28.09 9.88
N ARG A 265 13.17 -27.29 10.47
CA ARG A 265 12.44 -27.63 11.71
C ARG A 265 11.04 -28.19 11.49
N LEU A 266 10.37 -27.81 10.40
CA LEU A 266 8.99 -28.17 10.10
C LEU A 266 8.94 -29.08 8.87
N ASP A 267 8.02 -30.03 8.88
CA ASP A 267 7.73 -30.84 7.70
C ASP A 267 6.82 -30.10 6.71
N THR A 268 6.63 -30.69 5.53
CA THR A 268 5.82 -30.08 4.47
C THR A 268 4.36 -29.88 4.88
N HIS A 269 3.76 -30.82 5.61
CA HIS A 269 2.36 -30.73 6.02
C HIS A 269 2.15 -29.57 6.99
N GLN A 270 3.03 -29.43 7.98
CA GLN A 270 3.00 -28.31 8.92
C GLN A 270 3.16 -26.96 8.20
N VAL A 271 4.09 -26.86 7.26
CA VAL A 271 4.26 -25.62 6.48
C VAL A 271 3.03 -25.33 5.62
N MET A 272 2.38 -26.35 5.05
CA MET A 272 1.14 -26.19 4.29
C MET A 272 -0.02 -25.71 5.16
N GLU A 273 -0.12 -26.19 6.39
CA GLU A 273 -1.16 -25.77 7.35
C GLU A 273 -1.02 -24.29 7.72
N ALA A 274 0.19 -23.83 8.05
CA ALA A 274 0.45 -22.40 8.25
C ALA A 274 0.21 -21.58 6.98
N ALA A 275 0.64 -22.09 5.83
CA ALA A 275 0.43 -21.42 4.55
C ALA A 275 -1.08 -21.25 4.24
N ALA A 276 -1.92 -22.24 4.57
CA ALA A 276 -3.35 -22.18 4.35
C ALA A 276 -4.00 -21.02 5.12
N HIS A 277 -3.59 -20.79 6.36
CA HIS A 277 -4.09 -19.66 7.17
C HIS A 277 -3.69 -18.29 6.59
N ILE A 278 -2.47 -18.17 6.04
CA ILE A 278 -2.02 -16.97 5.32
C ILE A 278 -2.86 -16.77 4.05
N VAL A 279 -3.02 -17.83 3.26
CA VAL A 279 -3.73 -17.83 1.98
C VAL A 279 -5.22 -17.49 2.14
N GLU A 280 -5.85 -17.91 3.25
CA GLU A 280 -7.24 -17.56 3.56
C GLU A 280 -7.44 -16.04 3.65
N HIS A 281 -6.48 -15.32 4.23
CA HIS A 281 -6.54 -13.87 4.39
C HIS A 281 -5.90 -13.10 3.23
N THR A 282 -4.95 -13.71 2.54
CA THR A 282 -4.22 -13.11 1.40
C THR A 282 -3.97 -14.18 0.33
N PRO A 283 -4.96 -14.43 -0.55
CA PRO A 283 -4.88 -15.49 -1.56
C PRO A 283 -3.73 -15.32 -2.56
N ASP A 284 -3.26 -14.09 -2.75
CA ASP A 284 -2.17 -13.70 -3.64
C ASP A 284 -0.81 -13.62 -2.94
N ALA A 285 -0.69 -14.15 -1.71
CA ALA A 285 0.57 -14.22 -0.98
C ALA A 285 1.67 -14.89 -1.83
N GLU A 286 2.81 -14.20 -2.01
CA GLU A 286 3.90 -14.66 -2.86
C GLU A 286 4.93 -15.51 -2.09
N LEU A 287 5.31 -16.65 -2.64
CA LEU A 287 6.50 -17.41 -2.25
C LEU A 287 7.70 -16.90 -3.04
N LYS A 288 8.76 -16.46 -2.32
CA LYS A 288 10.05 -16.07 -2.92
C LYS A 288 11.20 -16.70 -2.17
N MET A 289 12.01 -17.48 -2.88
CA MET A 289 13.24 -18.07 -2.33
C MET A 289 14.39 -18.06 -3.33
N LYS A 290 15.62 -18.15 -2.83
CA LYS A 290 16.81 -18.37 -3.65
C LYS A 290 17.40 -19.74 -3.39
N LEU A 291 17.56 -20.52 -4.46
CA LEU A 291 18.23 -21.81 -4.46
C LEU A 291 19.58 -21.66 -5.17
N GLY A 292 20.63 -21.40 -4.39
CA GLY A 292 21.92 -20.94 -4.94
C GLY A 292 21.75 -19.60 -5.66
N GLU A 293 22.08 -19.53 -6.96
CA GLU A 293 21.87 -18.33 -7.78
C GLU A 293 20.50 -18.28 -8.47
N THR A 294 19.68 -19.33 -8.34
CA THR A 294 18.37 -19.40 -8.98
C THR A 294 17.31 -18.78 -8.08
N GLU A 295 16.57 -17.80 -8.59
CA GLU A 295 15.41 -17.22 -7.90
C GLU A 295 14.15 -17.99 -8.28
N ILE A 296 13.39 -18.44 -7.28
CA ILE A 296 12.12 -19.14 -7.45
C ILE A 296 11.02 -18.22 -6.92
N LYS A 297 10.01 -17.96 -7.75
CA LYS A 297 8.84 -17.14 -7.43
C LYS A 297 7.56 -17.90 -7.79
N GLY A 298 6.56 -17.87 -6.93
CA GLY A 298 5.24 -18.47 -7.13
C GLY A 298 4.24 -17.98 -6.09
N LEU A 299 3.03 -18.55 -6.06
CA LEU A 299 2.10 -18.31 -4.97
C LEU A 299 2.47 -19.17 -3.77
N LEU A 300 2.21 -18.68 -2.56
CA LEU A 300 2.41 -19.46 -1.34
C LEU A 300 1.50 -20.69 -1.31
N ALA A 301 0.29 -20.57 -1.86
CA ALA A 301 -0.66 -21.66 -2.02
C ALA A 301 -0.15 -22.81 -2.90
N ASP A 302 0.84 -22.56 -3.77
CA ASP A 302 1.45 -23.59 -4.62
C ASP A 302 2.47 -24.44 -3.86
N PHE A 303 2.90 -24.04 -2.66
CA PHE A 303 3.88 -24.79 -1.88
C PHE A 303 3.27 -26.08 -1.33
N GLY A 304 3.92 -27.21 -1.59
CA GLY A 304 3.45 -28.54 -1.22
C GLY A 304 2.50 -29.17 -2.25
N GLU A 305 1.92 -28.38 -3.15
CA GLU A 305 1.05 -28.84 -4.24
C GLU A 305 1.78 -28.87 -5.59
N ASN A 306 2.25 -27.71 -6.08
CA ASN A 306 2.95 -27.58 -7.36
C ASN A 306 4.44 -27.30 -7.19
N ILE A 307 4.84 -26.75 -6.04
CA ILE A 307 6.23 -26.41 -5.70
C ILE A 307 6.65 -27.25 -4.49
N HIS A 308 7.63 -28.14 -4.69
CA HIS A 308 8.17 -28.99 -3.64
C HIS A 308 9.65 -28.70 -3.41
N LEU A 309 10.07 -28.76 -2.15
CA LEU A 309 11.46 -28.64 -1.75
C LEU A 309 11.93 -29.95 -1.12
N ALA A 310 13.05 -30.47 -1.59
CA ALA A 310 13.63 -31.72 -1.12
C ALA A 310 15.15 -31.61 -0.96
N LYS A 311 15.76 -32.60 -0.31
CA LYS A 311 17.21 -32.70 -0.14
C LYS A 311 17.71 -34.00 -0.72
N VAL A 312 18.69 -33.92 -1.62
CA VAL A 312 19.36 -35.09 -2.24
C VAL A 312 20.85 -34.94 -2.05
N ASN A 313 21.48 -35.91 -1.38
CA ASN A 313 22.92 -35.90 -1.04
C ASN A 313 23.38 -34.59 -0.37
N GLY A 314 22.59 -34.07 0.58
CA GLY A 314 22.91 -32.85 1.32
C GLY A 314 22.65 -31.55 0.56
N ARG A 315 22.16 -31.59 -0.68
CA ARG A 315 21.83 -30.41 -1.49
C ARG A 315 20.33 -30.23 -1.62
N TYR A 316 19.90 -28.98 -1.63
CA TYR A 316 18.51 -28.62 -1.85
C TYR A 316 18.13 -28.71 -3.33
N VAL A 317 16.96 -29.28 -3.60
CA VAL A 317 16.36 -29.44 -4.92
C VAL A 317 14.93 -28.92 -4.84
N ALA A 318 14.57 -28.00 -5.73
CA ALA A 318 13.19 -27.59 -5.92
C ALA A 318 12.61 -28.34 -7.13
N LEU A 319 11.43 -28.94 -6.96
CA LEU A 319 10.64 -29.54 -8.02
C LEU A 319 9.42 -28.66 -8.26
N ILE A 320 9.13 -28.35 -9.52
CA ILE A 320 8.01 -27.51 -9.92
C ILE A 320 7.21 -28.26 -10.98
N GLU A 321 5.93 -28.45 -10.73
CA GLU A 321 4.97 -29.08 -11.63
C GLU A 321 4.06 -28.02 -12.27
N ALA A 322 3.78 -28.18 -13.56
CA ALA A 322 2.87 -27.32 -14.31
C ALA A 322 2.34 -28.05 -15.56
N GLU A 323 1.14 -27.67 -16.01
CA GLU A 323 0.53 -28.25 -17.23
C GLU A 323 1.21 -27.80 -18.52
N SER A 324 1.87 -26.64 -18.52
CA SER A 324 2.51 -26.07 -19.71
C SER A 324 3.69 -25.17 -19.36
N ILE A 325 4.58 -24.99 -20.35
CA ILE A 325 5.74 -24.09 -20.25
C ILE A 325 5.54 -22.96 -21.26
N LEU A 326 5.63 -21.72 -20.81
CA LEU A 326 5.55 -20.52 -21.65
C LEU A 326 6.88 -19.77 -21.59
N PHE A 327 7.34 -19.29 -22.75
CA PHE A 327 8.55 -18.48 -22.87
C PHE A 327 8.18 -17.03 -23.14
N GLU A 328 8.94 -16.10 -22.57
CA GLU A 328 8.84 -14.68 -22.90
C GLU A 328 9.37 -14.39 -24.31
N LYS A 329 9.23 -13.14 -24.78
CA LYS A 329 9.73 -12.73 -26.10
C LYS A 329 11.25 -12.91 -26.20
N GLY A 330 11.67 -13.80 -27.08
CA GLY A 330 13.07 -14.14 -27.35
C GLY A 330 13.13 -15.46 -28.11
N ALA A 331 14.32 -15.92 -28.49
CA ALA A 331 14.53 -17.27 -28.99
C ALA A 331 15.62 -17.92 -28.14
N SER A 332 15.30 -19.05 -27.52
CA SER A 332 16.20 -19.84 -26.69
C SER A 332 16.28 -21.28 -27.19
N PRO A 333 17.46 -21.88 -27.31
CA PRO A 333 17.60 -23.28 -27.71
C PRO A 333 16.83 -24.27 -26.83
N ILE A 334 16.53 -23.90 -25.58
CA ILE A 334 15.76 -24.73 -24.65
C ILE A 334 14.32 -24.97 -25.12
N GLU A 335 13.78 -24.10 -25.97
CA GLU A 335 12.43 -24.25 -26.55
C GLU A 335 12.29 -25.53 -27.39
N PHE A 336 13.42 -26.08 -27.87
CA PHE A 336 13.48 -27.32 -28.63
C PHE A 336 13.87 -28.54 -27.77
N HIS A 337 14.05 -28.36 -26.46
CA HIS A 337 14.40 -29.45 -25.56
C HIS A 337 13.25 -30.45 -25.47
N LYS A 338 13.55 -31.72 -25.71
CA LYS A 338 12.62 -32.83 -25.41
C LYS A 338 12.83 -33.23 -23.94
N PRO A 339 11.86 -32.99 -23.04
CA PRO A 339 12.01 -33.32 -21.63
C PRO A 339 12.27 -34.82 -21.44
N GLY A 340 13.17 -35.14 -20.51
CA GLY A 340 13.42 -36.51 -20.07
C GLY A 340 12.41 -36.98 -19.01
N ASP A 341 12.50 -38.25 -18.64
CA ASP A 341 11.74 -38.81 -17.52
C ASP A 341 12.27 -38.29 -16.16
N LEU A 342 11.36 -37.97 -15.24
CA LEU A 342 11.70 -37.40 -13.93
C LEU A 342 12.55 -38.36 -13.08
N HIS A 343 12.20 -39.64 -13.03
CA HIS A 343 12.94 -40.61 -12.22
C HIS A 343 14.38 -40.75 -12.73
N GLY A 344 14.56 -40.77 -14.06
CA GLY A 344 15.88 -40.77 -14.67
C GLY A 344 16.71 -39.52 -14.33
N ILE A 345 16.09 -38.35 -14.21
CA ILE A 345 16.77 -37.13 -13.77
C ILE A 345 17.19 -37.22 -12.30
N ILE A 346 16.29 -37.69 -11.43
CA ILE A 346 16.58 -37.87 -9.99
C ILE A 346 17.72 -38.88 -9.79
N GLU A 347 17.72 -40.02 -10.48
CA GLU A 347 18.80 -41.00 -10.40
C GLU A 347 20.14 -40.40 -10.86
N LYS A 348 20.12 -39.58 -11.92
CA LYS A 348 21.31 -38.86 -12.38
C LYS A 348 21.83 -37.84 -11.36
N ILE A 349 20.94 -37.14 -10.65
CA ILE A 349 21.33 -36.21 -9.58
C ILE A 349 21.93 -36.98 -8.40
N SER A 350 21.28 -38.08 -7.98
CA SER A 350 21.70 -38.93 -6.87
C SER A 350 23.02 -39.65 -7.12
N SER A 351 23.29 -40.08 -8.36
CA SER A 351 24.53 -40.77 -8.76
C SER A 351 25.71 -39.83 -9.05
N LYS A 352 25.47 -38.52 -9.08
CA LYS A 352 26.51 -37.55 -9.36
C LYS A 352 27.47 -37.48 -8.18
N LYS A 353 28.66 -38.06 -8.35
CA LYS A 353 29.79 -37.85 -7.45
C LYS A 353 30.27 -36.42 -7.60
N TRP A 354 30.28 -35.70 -6.49
CA TRP A 354 30.82 -34.35 -6.44
C TRP A 354 32.10 -34.43 -5.61
N GLU A 355 33.21 -33.97 -6.18
CA GLU A 355 34.44 -33.73 -5.43
C GLU A 355 34.18 -32.56 -4.46
N GLU A 356 34.61 -32.71 -3.21
CA GLU A 356 34.51 -31.70 -2.14
C GLU A 356 35.28 -30.43 -2.47
#